data_AF-A0A3R7Y9Q3-F1
#
_entry.id   AF-A0A3R7Y9Q3-F1
#
_cell.length_a   1.000
_cell.length_b   1.000
_cell.length_c   1.000
_cell.angle_alpha   90.00
_cell.angle_beta   90.00
_cell.angle_gamma   90.00
#
_symmetry.space_group_name_H-M   'P 1'
#
loop_
_entity.id
_entity.type
_entity.pdbx_description
1 polymer ?
#
loop_
_entity_poly.entity_id
_entity_poly.type
_entity_poly.pdbx_seq_one_letter_code
_entity_poly.pdbx_strand_id
1 'polypeptide(L)'
;MLKLGKPIDPMLYIRLLTMWVEYSKNNFRDMSKAVSSFRGNFRLRLLEDFSNIDGAEEIGKILQNDLLMTWRNDKLSGENLFTKLKLFEKVRSGCYFDMWVKYVIQASDPLKDIKLAIPKVLKIYGDEGLLKMLDALEKKHVGQDIQGELKSALMTSWEDQNKSADDVFKLLKLDVKPDPTHPINVKRLSLWVMYMEENVPMPGTRMAEVIGHYDLDLALMVSDGLRETSHIYAAKFLQNSLVNR
;
A
#
# COMPACT_ATOMS: atom_id res chain seq x y z
N MET A 1 22.80 -8.18 -31.09
CA MET A 1 21.74 -7.30 -30.52
C MET A 1 20.38 -7.92 -30.76
N LEU A 2 19.62 -8.20 -29.69
CA LEU A 2 18.21 -8.61 -29.78
C LEU A 2 17.40 -7.41 -30.28
N LYS A 3 16.66 -7.53 -31.38
CA LYS A 3 15.93 -6.41 -32.04
C LYS A 3 14.64 -6.03 -31.29
N LEU A 4 14.66 -5.96 -29.96
CA LEU A 4 13.49 -5.80 -29.08
C LEU A 4 12.69 -4.50 -29.30
N GLY A 5 13.24 -3.52 -30.02
CA GLY A 5 12.57 -2.27 -30.41
C GLY A 5 11.87 -2.30 -31.78
N LYS A 6 11.79 -3.46 -32.45
CA LYS A 6 11.11 -3.62 -33.76
C LYS A 6 9.83 -4.43 -33.62
N PRO A 7 8.87 -4.32 -34.56
CA PRO A 7 7.74 -5.23 -34.63
C PRO A 7 8.27 -6.67 -34.78
N ILE A 8 7.99 -7.51 -33.79
CA ILE A 8 8.35 -8.93 -33.72
C ILE A 8 7.09 -9.67 -33.26
N ASP A 9 6.94 -10.91 -33.72
CA ASP A 9 5.93 -11.83 -33.21
C ASP A 9 5.93 -11.85 -31.65
N PRO A 10 4.78 -11.73 -30.97
CA PRO A 10 4.73 -11.65 -29.51
C PRO A 10 5.36 -12.84 -28.78
N MET A 11 5.21 -14.05 -29.33
CA MET A 11 5.76 -15.26 -28.72
C MET A 11 7.29 -15.29 -28.87
N LEU A 12 7.80 -14.87 -30.03
CA LEU A 12 9.22 -14.67 -30.24
C LEU A 12 9.78 -13.54 -29.37
N TYR A 13 9.04 -12.45 -29.17
CA TYR A 13 9.43 -11.33 -28.32
C TYR A 13 9.65 -11.78 -26.87
N ILE A 14 8.67 -12.47 -26.27
CA ILE A 14 8.76 -12.98 -24.90
C ILE A 14 9.94 -13.96 -24.78
N ARG A 15 10.08 -14.89 -25.74
CA ARG A 15 11.20 -15.84 -25.75
C ARG A 15 12.56 -15.12 -25.77
N LEU A 16 12.71 -14.06 -26.55
CA LEU A 16 13.95 -13.27 -26.60
C LEU A 16 14.20 -12.51 -25.29
N LEU A 17 13.16 -12.01 -24.62
CA LEU A 17 13.29 -11.40 -23.30
C LEU A 17 13.73 -12.42 -22.24
N THR A 18 13.12 -13.61 -22.20
CA THR A 18 13.53 -14.68 -21.28
C THR A 18 14.98 -15.09 -21.51
N MET A 19 15.39 -15.29 -22.76
CA MET A 19 16.79 -15.58 -23.09
C MET A 19 17.74 -14.47 -22.66
N TRP A 20 17.32 -13.21 -22.74
CA TRP A 20 18.13 -12.08 -22.31
C TRP A 20 18.30 -12.06 -20.78
N VAL A 21 17.21 -12.33 -20.03
CA VAL A 21 17.25 -12.46 -18.57
C VAL A 21 18.21 -13.59 -18.16
N GLU A 22 18.10 -14.77 -18.78
CA GLU A 22 19.01 -15.89 -18.51
C GLU A 22 20.48 -15.53 -18.81
N TYR A 23 20.75 -14.91 -19.95
CA TYR A 23 22.10 -14.45 -20.30
C TYR A 23 22.64 -13.42 -19.29
N SER A 24 21.76 -12.58 -18.75
CA SER A 24 22.12 -11.51 -17.81
C SER A 24 22.57 -12.02 -16.44
N LYS A 25 22.25 -13.27 -16.07
CA LYS A 25 22.74 -13.87 -14.81
C LYS A 25 24.25 -13.81 -14.69
N ASN A 26 24.96 -13.89 -15.82
CA ASN A 26 26.43 -13.74 -15.88
C ASN A 26 26.91 -12.38 -16.39
N ASN A 27 26.02 -11.51 -16.88
CA ASN A 27 26.35 -10.23 -17.52
C ASN A 27 25.41 -9.09 -17.10
N PHE A 28 25.03 -9.08 -15.83
CA PHE A 28 23.97 -8.20 -15.30
C PHE A 28 24.24 -6.72 -15.56
N ARG A 29 25.51 -6.29 -15.45
CA ARG A 29 25.93 -4.90 -15.67
C ARG A 29 25.58 -4.41 -17.07
N ASP A 30 25.77 -5.24 -18.10
CA ASP A 30 25.51 -4.85 -19.48
C ASP A 30 24.01 -4.80 -19.77
N MET A 31 23.25 -5.74 -19.22
CA MET A 31 21.79 -5.69 -19.29
C MET A 31 21.25 -4.44 -18.59
N SER A 32 21.70 -4.15 -17.37
CA SER A 32 21.31 -2.95 -16.63
C SER A 32 21.55 -1.69 -17.46
N LYS A 33 22.76 -1.49 -18.00
CA LYS A 33 23.08 -0.34 -18.86
C LYS A 33 22.17 -0.25 -20.08
N ALA A 34 21.92 -1.37 -20.76
CA ALA A 34 21.06 -1.41 -21.94
C ALA A 34 19.61 -1.05 -21.58
N VAL A 35 19.08 -1.61 -20.50
CA VAL A 35 17.72 -1.34 -20.02
C VAL A 35 17.56 0.14 -19.62
N SER A 36 18.53 0.69 -18.90
CA SER A 36 18.59 2.12 -18.55
C SER A 36 18.75 3.02 -19.77
N SER A 37 19.20 2.54 -20.93
CA SER A 37 19.34 3.37 -22.14
C SER A 37 18.02 3.59 -22.88
N PHE A 38 17.04 2.69 -22.72
CA PHE A 38 15.72 2.85 -23.35
C PHE A 38 15.01 4.10 -22.85
N ARG A 39 14.06 4.65 -23.61
CA ARG A 39 13.35 5.89 -23.24
C ARG A 39 11.83 5.71 -23.22
N GLY A 40 11.17 6.56 -22.44
CA GLY A 40 9.71 6.72 -22.45
C GLY A 40 8.95 5.45 -22.07
N ASN A 41 7.82 5.24 -22.74
CA ASN A 41 6.88 4.16 -22.42
C ASN A 41 7.45 2.75 -22.67
N PHE A 42 8.57 2.61 -23.39
CA PHE A 42 9.21 1.32 -23.58
C PHE A 42 9.76 0.76 -22.26
N ARG A 43 10.30 1.60 -21.37
CA ARG A 43 10.72 1.16 -20.03
C ARG A 43 9.55 0.67 -19.17
N LEU A 44 8.37 1.27 -19.33
CA LEU A 44 7.15 0.82 -18.65
C LEU A 44 6.69 -0.56 -19.15
N ARG A 45 6.72 -0.76 -20.47
CA ARG A 45 6.42 -2.08 -21.05
C ARG A 45 7.40 -3.14 -20.57
N LEU A 46 8.70 -2.86 -20.63
CA LEU A 46 9.72 -3.79 -20.12
C LEU A 46 9.52 -4.14 -18.64
N LEU A 47 9.08 -3.17 -17.83
CA LEU A 47 8.78 -3.41 -16.42
C LEU A 47 7.60 -4.40 -16.26
N GLU A 48 6.55 -4.26 -17.06
CA GLU A 48 5.43 -5.23 -17.11
C GLU A 48 5.92 -6.59 -17.58
N ASP A 49 6.67 -6.64 -18.68
CA ASP A 49 7.15 -7.91 -19.25
C ASP A 49 8.05 -8.67 -18.27
N PHE A 50 9.02 -7.98 -17.63
CA PHE A 50 9.93 -8.59 -16.66
C PHE A 50 9.23 -9.02 -15.38
N SER A 51 8.09 -8.43 -15.02
CA SER A 51 7.31 -8.90 -13.86
C SER A 51 6.77 -10.32 -14.02
N ASN A 52 6.73 -10.84 -15.25
CA ASN A 52 6.28 -12.18 -15.60
C ASN A 52 7.43 -13.15 -15.96
N ILE A 53 8.69 -12.78 -15.70
CA ILE A 53 9.87 -13.58 -16.04
C ILE A 53 10.69 -13.83 -14.77
N ASP A 54 10.84 -15.10 -14.40
CA ASP A 54 11.66 -15.52 -13.25
C ASP A 54 13.13 -15.08 -13.43
N GLY A 55 13.72 -14.51 -12.37
CA GLY A 55 15.10 -14.04 -12.38
C GLY A 55 15.28 -12.61 -12.91
N ALA A 56 14.20 -11.90 -13.25
CA ALA A 56 14.23 -10.52 -13.72
C ALA A 56 14.00 -9.47 -12.60
N GLU A 57 13.94 -9.89 -11.34
CA GLU A 57 13.53 -9.05 -10.20
C GLU A 57 14.47 -7.85 -9.99
N GLU A 58 15.78 -8.08 -10.07
CA GLU A 58 16.79 -7.03 -9.92
C GLU A 58 16.75 -6.02 -11.10
N ILE A 59 16.47 -6.48 -12.32
CA ILE A 59 16.26 -5.60 -13.47
C ILE A 59 14.97 -4.78 -13.30
N GLY A 60 13.91 -5.41 -12.79
CA GLY A 60 12.66 -4.72 -12.44
C GLY A 60 12.91 -3.59 -11.44
N LYS A 61 13.68 -3.83 -10.38
CA LYS A 61 14.05 -2.78 -9.39
C LYS A 61 14.83 -1.63 -10.02
N ILE A 62 15.78 -1.92 -10.91
CA ILE A 62 16.55 -0.89 -11.63
C ILE A 62 15.61 -0.04 -12.49
N LEU A 63 14.75 -0.67 -13.29
CA LEU A 63 13.77 0.03 -14.12
C LEU A 63 12.86 0.94 -13.29
N GLN A 64 12.38 0.44 -12.15
CA GLN A 64 11.54 1.24 -11.26
C GLN A 64 12.28 2.47 -10.74
N ASN A 65 13.53 2.31 -10.29
CA ASN A 65 14.33 3.42 -9.77
C ASN A 65 14.67 4.43 -10.87
N ASP A 66 15.05 3.99 -12.06
CA ASP A 66 15.35 4.86 -13.21
C ASP A 66 14.13 5.64 -13.68
N LEU A 67 12.95 5.00 -13.70
CA LEU A 67 11.69 5.65 -14.00
C LEU A 67 11.37 6.73 -12.95
N LEU A 68 11.47 6.42 -11.66
CA LEU A 68 11.26 7.39 -10.59
C LEU A 68 12.23 8.58 -10.69
N MET A 69 13.51 8.34 -10.99
CA MET A 69 14.50 9.39 -11.20
C MET A 69 14.17 10.24 -12.43
N THR A 70 13.75 9.61 -13.52
CA THR A 70 13.34 10.32 -14.74
C THR A 70 12.16 11.24 -14.45
N TRP A 71 11.11 10.75 -13.78
CA TRP A 71 9.93 11.57 -13.46
C TRP A 71 10.24 12.75 -12.53
N ARG A 72 11.18 12.56 -11.59
CA ARG A 72 11.64 13.66 -10.72
C ARG A 72 12.42 14.71 -11.50
N ASN A 73 13.32 14.29 -12.38
CA ASN A 73 14.11 15.20 -13.22
C ASN A 73 13.21 15.98 -14.19
N ASP A 74 12.20 15.31 -14.73
CA ASP A 74 11.16 15.90 -15.58
C ASP A 74 10.14 16.75 -14.78
N LYS A 75 10.25 16.77 -13.44
CA LYS A 75 9.38 17.50 -12.51
C LYS A 75 7.89 17.21 -12.70
N LEU A 76 7.53 15.95 -12.94
CA LEU A 76 6.12 15.55 -13.03
C LEU A 76 5.41 15.78 -11.70
N SER A 77 4.20 16.34 -11.73
CA SER A 77 3.33 16.32 -10.54
C SER A 77 2.81 14.91 -10.26
N GLY A 78 2.43 14.63 -9.01
CA GLY A 78 1.76 13.39 -8.64
C GLY A 78 0.53 13.10 -9.51
N GLU A 79 -0.26 14.13 -9.84
CA GLU A 79 -1.43 14.01 -10.71
C GLU A 79 -1.06 13.64 -12.15
N ASN A 80 -0.07 14.29 -12.74
CA ASN A 80 0.37 13.98 -14.10
C ASN A 80 0.93 12.56 -14.18
N LEU A 81 1.65 12.12 -13.14
CA LEU A 81 2.14 10.75 -13.07
C LEU A 81 0.99 9.74 -12.91
N PHE A 82 -0.03 10.05 -12.10
CA PHE A 82 -1.22 9.23 -11.94
C PHE A 82 -1.92 8.98 -13.29
N THR A 83 -2.08 10.05 -14.07
CA THR A 83 -2.64 9.99 -15.43
C THR A 83 -1.73 9.26 -16.41
N LYS A 84 -0.42 9.51 -16.37
CA LYS A 84 0.57 8.85 -17.23
C LYS A 84 0.59 7.34 -17.01
N LEU A 85 0.47 6.92 -15.76
CA LEU A 85 0.37 5.52 -15.36
C LEU A 85 -1.06 4.98 -15.49
N LYS A 86 -2.02 5.77 -16.01
CA LYS A 86 -3.42 5.37 -16.20
C LYS A 86 -4.05 4.74 -14.95
N LEU A 87 -3.75 5.28 -13.77
CA LEU A 87 -4.21 4.72 -12.50
C LEU A 87 -5.70 4.94 -12.22
N PHE A 88 -6.45 5.52 -13.17
CA PHE A 88 -7.91 5.55 -13.15
C PHE A 88 -8.54 4.24 -13.66
N GLU A 89 -7.77 3.38 -14.34
CA GLU A 89 -8.20 2.05 -14.80
C GLU A 89 -7.77 1.01 -13.74
N LYS A 90 -8.72 0.53 -12.90
CA LYS A 90 -8.44 -0.43 -11.81
C LYS A 90 -7.74 -1.73 -12.28
N VAL A 91 -7.84 -2.06 -13.56
CA VAL A 91 -7.28 -3.27 -14.21
C VAL A 91 -5.74 -3.23 -14.31
N ARG A 92 -5.10 -2.09 -14.06
CA ARG A 92 -3.65 -1.96 -14.20
C ARG A 92 -2.89 -2.63 -13.04
N SER A 93 -1.68 -3.11 -13.32
CA SER A 93 -0.82 -3.77 -12.33
C SER A 93 -0.63 -2.93 -11.07
N GLY A 94 -0.79 -3.57 -9.90
CA GLY A 94 -0.60 -2.95 -8.59
C GLY A 94 0.78 -2.32 -8.39
N CYS A 95 1.78 -2.78 -9.15
CA CYS A 95 3.14 -2.23 -9.11
C CYS A 95 3.18 -0.74 -9.52
N TYR A 96 2.29 -0.28 -10.40
CA TYR A 96 2.26 1.13 -10.79
C TYR A 96 1.68 2.03 -9.73
N PHE A 97 0.66 1.54 -9.01
CA PHE A 97 0.15 2.25 -7.86
C PHE A 97 1.23 2.36 -6.78
N ASP A 98 1.98 1.27 -6.51
CA ASP A 98 3.14 1.30 -5.60
C ASP A 98 4.20 2.33 -6.00
N MET A 99 4.56 2.37 -7.28
CA MET A 99 5.51 3.35 -7.80
C MET A 99 4.99 4.78 -7.65
N TRP A 100 3.72 5.01 -7.94
CA TRP A 100 3.10 6.33 -7.80
C TRP A 100 3.06 6.78 -6.32
N VAL A 101 2.67 5.89 -5.40
CA VAL A 101 2.74 6.18 -3.95
C VAL A 101 4.17 6.52 -3.55
N LYS A 102 5.15 5.69 -3.94
CA LYS A 102 6.58 5.94 -3.65
C LYS A 102 7.07 7.28 -4.21
N TYR A 103 6.55 7.70 -5.38
CA TYR A 103 6.87 8.97 -6.01
C TYR A 103 6.32 10.15 -5.20
N VAL A 104 5.01 10.13 -4.91
CA VAL A 104 4.31 11.23 -4.23
C VAL A 104 4.83 11.46 -2.81
N ILE A 105 5.11 10.39 -2.05
CA ILE A 105 5.68 10.54 -0.69
C ILE A 105 7.12 11.07 -0.68
N GLN A 106 7.79 11.12 -1.84
CA GLN A 106 9.15 11.66 -2.02
C GLN A 106 9.14 12.97 -2.83
N ALA A 107 7.98 13.55 -3.08
CA ALA A 107 7.86 14.84 -3.75
C ALA A 107 8.39 15.97 -2.84
N SER A 108 8.59 17.16 -3.42
CA SER A 108 8.98 18.35 -2.65
C SER A 108 7.91 18.80 -1.67
N ASP A 109 6.64 18.60 -2.01
CA ASP A 109 5.47 18.88 -1.16
C ASP A 109 4.52 17.67 -1.17
N PRO A 110 4.82 16.62 -0.39
CA PRO A 110 4.01 15.41 -0.35
C PRO A 110 2.59 15.65 0.18
N LEU A 111 2.41 16.62 1.08
CA LEU A 111 1.10 16.91 1.69
C LEU A 111 0.11 17.37 0.62
N LYS A 112 0.52 18.33 -0.22
CA LYS A 112 -0.32 18.84 -1.31
C LYS A 112 -0.71 17.74 -2.29
N ASP A 113 0.26 16.96 -2.75
CA ASP A 113 0.00 15.90 -3.74
C ASP A 113 -0.91 14.80 -3.17
N ILE A 114 -0.76 14.45 -1.89
CA ILE A 114 -1.62 13.46 -1.21
C ILE A 114 -3.04 13.98 -1.06
N LYS A 115 -3.22 15.22 -0.58
CA LYS A 115 -4.55 15.85 -0.43
C LYS A 115 -5.32 15.84 -1.74
N LEU A 116 -4.66 16.18 -2.85
CA LEU A 116 -5.28 16.18 -4.18
C LEU A 116 -5.59 14.77 -4.69
N ALA A 117 -4.88 13.75 -4.21
CA ALA A 117 -5.07 12.38 -4.64
C ALA A 117 -6.14 11.62 -3.85
N ILE A 118 -6.38 11.96 -2.58
CA ILE A 118 -7.34 11.26 -1.69
C ILE A 118 -8.69 10.98 -2.38
N PRO A 119 -9.39 11.97 -2.98
CA PRO A 119 -10.70 11.71 -3.60
C PRO A 119 -10.63 10.74 -4.78
N LYS A 120 -9.55 10.83 -5.58
CA LYS A 120 -9.34 9.94 -6.74
C LYS A 120 -8.99 8.53 -6.29
N VAL A 121 -8.16 8.39 -5.25
CA VAL A 121 -7.76 7.09 -4.73
C VAL A 121 -8.95 6.40 -4.07
N LEU A 122 -9.73 7.07 -3.23
CA LEU A 122 -10.96 6.52 -2.67
C LEU A 122 -11.93 6.06 -3.76
N LYS A 123 -12.15 6.89 -4.79
CA LYS A 123 -13.07 6.55 -5.88
C LYS A 123 -12.65 5.30 -6.67
N ILE A 124 -11.35 5.08 -6.90
CA ILE A 124 -10.86 4.00 -7.78
C ILE A 124 -10.44 2.75 -6.99
N TYR A 125 -9.74 2.96 -5.87
CA TYR A 125 -9.09 1.91 -5.08
C TYR A 125 -9.77 1.66 -3.73
N GLY A 126 -10.73 2.49 -3.33
CA GLY A 126 -11.39 2.38 -2.04
C GLY A 126 -10.48 2.69 -0.86
N ASP A 127 -10.90 2.24 0.32
CA ASP A 127 -10.19 2.39 1.58
C ASP A 127 -8.82 1.72 1.55
N GLU A 128 -8.70 0.59 0.85
CA GLU A 128 -7.44 -0.15 0.69
C GLU A 128 -6.37 0.69 -0.02
N GLY A 129 -6.77 1.55 -0.96
CA GLY A 129 -5.87 2.48 -1.62
C GLY A 129 -5.26 3.50 -0.65
N LEU A 130 -6.07 4.07 0.24
CA LEU A 130 -5.60 5.00 1.25
C LEU A 130 -4.79 4.31 2.35
N LEU A 131 -5.20 3.12 2.79
CA LEU A 131 -4.43 2.32 3.76
C LEU A 131 -3.04 1.99 3.24
N LYS A 132 -2.92 1.67 1.94
CA LYS A 132 -1.62 1.42 1.29
C LYS A 132 -0.75 2.67 1.22
N MET A 133 -1.33 3.85 1.01
CA MET A 133 -0.60 5.12 1.11
C MET A 133 -0.12 5.38 2.55
N LEU A 134 -0.98 5.11 3.54
CA LEU A 134 -0.67 5.25 4.95
C LEU A 134 0.47 4.31 5.38
N ASP A 135 0.44 3.03 4.96
CA ASP A 135 1.52 2.06 5.17
C ASP A 135 2.87 2.58 4.63
N ALA A 136 2.86 3.17 3.43
CA ALA A 136 4.06 3.68 2.79
C ALA A 136 4.66 4.89 3.53
N LEU A 137 3.81 5.78 4.06
CA LEU A 137 4.24 6.93 4.88
C LEU A 137 4.79 6.47 6.23
N GLU A 138 4.07 5.56 6.90
CA GLU A 138 4.48 5.00 8.19
C GLU A 138 5.83 4.28 8.09
N LYS A 139 6.06 3.52 7.01
CA LYS A 139 7.33 2.81 6.75
C LYS A 139 8.50 3.76 6.53
N LYS A 140 8.26 4.96 5.99
CA LYS A 140 9.30 5.97 5.78
C LYS A 140 9.40 6.98 6.92
N HIS A 141 8.59 6.85 7.96
CA HIS A 141 8.48 7.81 9.06
C HIS A 141 8.23 9.24 8.57
N VAL A 142 7.42 9.40 7.50
CA VAL A 142 7.16 10.70 6.86
C VAL A 142 5.91 11.34 7.46
N GLY A 143 6.05 12.61 7.89
CA GLY A 143 4.99 13.59 8.12
C GLY A 143 3.77 13.11 8.90
N GLN A 144 3.78 13.29 10.24
CA GLN A 144 2.62 12.97 11.09
C GLN A 144 1.34 13.69 10.63
N ASP A 145 1.46 14.95 10.20
CA ASP A 145 0.34 15.73 9.67
C ASP A 145 -0.29 15.05 8.44
N ILE A 146 0.55 14.54 7.53
CA ILE A 146 0.11 13.84 6.31
C ILE A 146 -0.60 12.53 6.66
N GLN A 147 -0.07 11.78 7.63
CA GLN A 147 -0.71 10.58 8.12
C GLN A 147 -2.06 10.89 8.77
N GLY A 148 -2.16 11.99 9.51
CA GLY A 148 -3.41 12.49 10.07
C GLY A 148 -4.47 12.72 9.00
N GLU A 149 -4.12 13.39 7.90
CA GLU A 149 -5.03 13.64 6.77
C GLU A 149 -5.57 12.35 6.14
N LEU A 150 -4.71 11.34 5.96
CA LEU A 150 -5.16 10.03 5.46
C LEU A 150 -6.06 9.29 6.45
N LYS A 151 -5.75 9.35 7.75
CA LYS A 151 -6.57 8.75 8.80
C LYS A 151 -7.95 9.43 8.88
N SER A 152 -8.00 10.75 8.85
CA SER A 152 -9.26 11.50 8.81
C SER A 152 -10.07 11.15 7.57
N ALA A 153 -9.45 11.10 6.39
CA ALA A 153 -10.14 10.71 5.16
C ALA A 153 -10.69 9.28 5.20
N LEU A 154 -9.95 8.33 5.80
CA LEU A 154 -10.44 6.97 6.04
C LEU A 154 -11.65 6.95 6.97
N MET A 155 -11.57 7.64 8.12
CA MET A 155 -12.69 7.69 9.09
C MET A 155 -13.95 8.31 8.48
N THR A 156 -13.82 9.44 7.76
CA THR A 156 -14.93 10.04 7.02
C THR A 156 -15.50 9.07 5.98
N SER A 157 -14.63 8.35 5.24
CA SER A 157 -15.12 7.40 4.25
C SER A 157 -15.86 6.21 4.88
N TRP A 158 -15.43 5.74 6.05
CA TRP A 158 -16.10 4.67 6.78
C TRP A 158 -17.46 5.12 7.33
N GLU A 159 -17.56 6.35 7.81
CA GLU A 159 -18.81 6.98 8.24
C GLU A 159 -19.78 7.15 7.06
N ASP A 160 -19.33 7.74 5.95
CA ASP A 160 -20.14 7.94 4.74
C ASP A 160 -20.69 6.62 4.18
N GLN A 161 -19.90 5.55 4.30
CA GLN A 161 -20.28 4.19 3.88
C GLN A 161 -21.12 3.45 4.93
N ASN A 162 -21.40 4.05 6.09
CA ASN A 162 -22.06 3.42 7.25
C ASN A 162 -21.42 2.07 7.64
N LYS A 163 -20.09 1.97 7.59
CA LYS A 163 -19.40 0.74 7.99
C LYS A 163 -19.63 0.47 9.46
N SER A 164 -19.85 -0.79 9.83
CA SER A 164 -19.94 -1.15 11.24
C SER A 164 -18.55 -1.22 11.89
N ALA A 165 -18.52 -1.18 13.21
CA ALA A 165 -17.31 -1.43 14.01
C ALA A 165 -16.60 -2.74 13.61
N ASP A 166 -17.36 -3.80 13.30
CA ASP A 166 -16.82 -5.10 12.88
C ASP A 166 -16.27 -5.04 11.44
N ASP A 167 -16.94 -4.33 10.53
CA ASP A 167 -16.46 -4.15 9.16
C ASP A 167 -15.12 -3.41 9.13
N VAL A 168 -14.98 -2.34 9.92
CA VAL A 168 -13.72 -1.60 10.02
C VAL A 168 -12.63 -2.45 10.69
N PHE A 169 -12.98 -3.26 11.70
CA PHE A 169 -12.04 -4.18 12.34
C PHE A 169 -11.43 -5.19 11.34
N LYS A 170 -12.26 -5.80 10.49
CA LYS A 170 -11.84 -6.71 9.42
C LYS A 170 -11.12 -6.01 8.27
N LEU A 171 -11.58 -4.82 7.88
CA LEU A 171 -10.93 -3.99 6.85
C LEU A 171 -9.47 -3.68 7.24
N LEU A 172 -9.24 -3.41 8.52
CA LEU A 172 -7.93 -3.16 9.11
C LEU A 172 -7.13 -4.44 9.40
N LYS A 173 -7.67 -5.62 9.04
CA LYS A 173 -7.08 -6.95 9.20
C LYS A 173 -6.72 -7.28 10.65
N LEU A 174 -7.56 -6.83 11.58
CA LEU A 174 -7.39 -7.09 13.02
C LEU A 174 -8.06 -8.41 13.44
N ASP A 175 -8.79 -9.06 12.54
CA ASP A 175 -9.48 -10.35 12.69
C ASP A 175 -8.61 -11.57 12.34
N VAL A 176 -7.38 -11.34 11.90
CA VAL A 176 -6.46 -12.39 11.49
C VAL A 176 -5.90 -13.10 12.72
N LYS A 177 -6.07 -14.44 12.76
CA LYS A 177 -5.58 -15.28 13.85
C LYS A 177 -4.05 -15.21 14.00
N PRO A 178 -3.54 -15.32 15.23
CA PRO A 178 -2.12 -15.20 15.51
C PRO A 178 -1.28 -16.31 14.87
N ASP A 179 -0.09 -15.90 14.44
CA ASP A 179 1.10 -16.75 14.32
C ASP A 179 2.19 -16.04 15.16
N PRO A 180 3.05 -16.76 15.92
CA PRO A 180 4.20 -16.19 16.64
C PRO A 180 5.06 -15.19 15.83
N THR A 181 5.00 -15.24 14.50
CA THR A 181 5.72 -14.38 13.58
C THR A 181 4.98 -13.09 13.19
N HIS A 182 3.69 -12.94 13.52
CA HIS A 182 2.84 -11.83 13.10
C HIS A 182 2.05 -11.23 14.30
N PRO A 183 2.67 -10.35 15.10
CA PRO A 183 1.97 -9.66 16.18
C PRO A 183 0.90 -8.72 15.65
N ILE A 184 -0.06 -8.36 16.51
CA ILE A 184 -1.18 -7.48 16.13
C ILE A 184 -0.65 -6.13 15.67
N ASN A 185 -1.23 -5.57 14.62
CA ASN A 185 -0.82 -4.26 14.14
C ASN A 185 -1.38 -3.16 15.05
N VAL A 186 -0.58 -2.75 16.05
CA VAL A 186 -0.94 -1.74 17.06
C VAL A 186 -1.34 -0.40 16.42
N LYS A 187 -0.75 -0.02 15.28
CA LYS A 187 -1.12 1.22 14.57
C LYS A 187 -2.52 1.15 13.96
N ARG A 188 -2.87 -0.01 13.40
CA ARG A 188 -4.22 -0.26 12.85
C ARG A 188 -5.23 -0.42 13.97
N LEU A 189 -4.86 -1.05 15.08
CA LEU A 189 -5.69 -1.15 16.27
C LEU A 189 -6.00 0.24 16.86
N SER A 190 -4.99 1.11 16.99
CA SER A 190 -5.21 2.50 17.42
C SER A 190 -6.13 3.26 16.47
N LEU A 191 -6.00 3.07 15.15
CA LEU A 191 -6.91 3.67 14.17
C LEU A 191 -8.35 3.17 14.30
N TRP A 192 -8.54 1.87 14.59
CA TRP A 192 -9.87 1.33 14.88
C TRP A 192 -10.46 1.95 16.15
N VAL A 193 -9.67 2.08 17.23
CA VAL A 193 -10.14 2.72 18.47
C VAL A 193 -10.51 4.19 18.24
N MET A 194 -9.71 4.95 17.49
CA MET A 194 -10.05 6.32 17.11
C MET A 194 -11.40 6.38 16.39
N TYR A 195 -11.61 5.52 15.40
CA TYR A 195 -12.88 5.45 14.68
C TYR A 195 -14.06 5.15 15.62
N MET A 196 -13.88 4.22 16.57
CA MET A 196 -14.88 3.91 17.59
C MET A 196 -15.19 5.11 18.48
N GLU A 197 -14.16 5.78 19.00
CA GLU A 197 -14.29 6.93 19.90
C GLU A 197 -14.98 8.12 19.23
N GLU A 198 -14.73 8.34 17.94
CA GLU A 198 -15.28 9.48 17.20
C GLU A 198 -16.71 9.23 16.67
N ASN A 199 -17.05 7.99 16.31
CA ASN A 199 -18.24 7.71 15.51
C ASN A 199 -19.25 6.76 16.18
N VAL A 200 -18.90 6.13 17.30
CA VAL A 200 -19.71 5.07 17.90
C VAL A 200 -20.14 5.42 19.33
N PRO A 201 -21.45 5.46 19.64
CA PRO A 201 -21.93 5.61 21.01
C PRO A 201 -21.44 4.47 21.90
N MET A 202 -21.03 4.80 23.13
CA MET A 202 -20.50 3.83 24.10
C MET A 202 -19.39 2.94 23.50
N PRO A 203 -18.28 3.54 23.05
CA PRO A 203 -17.26 2.84 22.26
C PRO A 203 -16.68 1.62 23.00
N GLY A 204 -16.48 1.71 24.33
CA GLY A 204 -16.04 0.59 25.16
C GLY A 204 -16.93 -0.65 25.02
N THR A 205 -18.24 -0.47 25.19
CA THR A 205 -19.23 -1.56 25.10
C THR A 205 -19.24 -2.17 23.71
N ARG A 206 -19.24 -1.33 22.66
CA ARG A 206 -19.27 -1.84 21.28
C ARG A 206 -17.96 -2.54 20.90
N MET A 207 -16.81 -2.08 21.38
CA MET A 207 -15.54 -2.79 21.21
C MET A 207 -15.59 -4.17 21.87
N ALA A 208 -16.07 -4.26 23.11
CA ALA A 208 -16.21 -5.54 23.80
C ALA A 208 -17.15 -6.52 23.07
N GLU A 209 -18.26 -6.02 22.51
CA GLU A 209 -19.17 -6.81 21.69
C GLU A 209 -18.49 -7.38 20.43
N VAL A 210 -17.78 -6.52 19.66
CA VAL A 210 -17.04 -6.95 18.46
C VAL A 210 -16.02 -8.02 18.80
N ILE A 211 -15.20 -7.78 19.83
CA ILE A 211 -14.17 -8.74 20.26
C ILE A 211 -14.80 -10.03 20.80
N GLY A 212 -15.99 -9.96 21.40
CA GLY A 212 -16.76 -11.11 21.87
C GLY A 212 -17.15 -12.10 20.76
N HIS A 213 -17.18 -11.69 19.49
CA HIS A 213 -17.45 -12.57 18.35
C HIS A 213 -16.28 -13.49 17.98
N TYR A 214 -15.07 -13.19 18.46
CA TYR A 214 -13.85 -13.93 18.13
C TYR A 214 -13.42 -14.87 19.26
N ASP A 215 -12.49 -15.79 18.97
CA ASP A 215 -11.95 -16.71 19.97
C ASP A 215 -11.16 -15.98 21.07
N LEU A 216 -10.91 -16.69 22.17
CA LEU A 216 -10.24 -16.13 23.34
C LEU A 216 -8.81 -15.68 23.02
N ASP A 217 -8.11 -16.41 22.14
CA ASP A 217 -6.73 -16.10 21.76
C ASP A 217 -6.64 -14.74 21.05
N LEU A 218 -7.51 -14.49 20.05
CA LEU A 218 -7.56 -13.19 19.39
C LEU A 218 -8.00 -12.08 20.36
N ALA A 219 -8.97 -12.36 21.23
CA ALA A 219 -9.44 -11.39 22.20
C ALA A 219 -8.35 -10.94 23.18
N LEU A 220 -7.54 -11.88 23.68
CA LEU A 220 -6.38 -11.58 24.54
C LEU A 220 -5.31 -10.79 23.78
N MET A 221 -5.02 -11.17 22.54
CA MET A 221 -4.06 -10.47 21.68
C MET A 221 -4.49 -9.02 21.42
N VAL A 222 -5.78 -8.77 21.14
CA VAL A 222 -6.31 -7.41 21.01
C VAL A 222 -6.17 -6.65 22.32
N SER A 223 -6.53 -7.29 23.45
CA SER A 223 -6.39 -6.66 24.76
C SER A 223 -4.93 -6.28 25.08
N ASP A 224 -3.96 -7.11 24.73
CA ASP A 224 -2.54 -6.82 24.92
C ASP A 224 -2.06 -5.73 23.97
N GLY A 225 -2.42 -5.81 22.68
CA GLY A 225 -2.12 -4.75 21.71
C GLY A 225 -2.69 -3.40 22.10
N LEU A 226 -3.88 -3.35 22.69
CA LEU A 226 -4.48 -2.10 23.19
C LEU A 226 -3.64 -1.44 24.29
N ARG A 227 -2.92 -2.22 25.11
CA ARG A 227 -2.02 -1.69 26.16
C ARG A 227 -0.81 -0.96 25.59
N GLU A 228 -0.44 -1.26 24.34
CA GLU A 228 0.63 -0.56 23.62
C GLU A 228 0.14 0.71 22.92
N THR A 229 -1.16 0.93 22.85
CA THR A 229 -1.75 2.16 22.29
C THR A 229 -1.83 3.28 23.34
N SER A 230 -2.06 4.52 22.89
CA SER A 230 -2.38 5.63 23.78
C SER A 230 -3.78 5.53 24.43
N HIS A 231 -4.61 4.57 24.00
CA HIS A 231 -6.01 4.45 24.44
C HIS A 231 -6.15 3.54 25.68
N ILE A 232 -5.54 3.96 26.80
CA ILE A 232 -5.47 3.19 28.05
C ILE A 232 -6.87 2.78 28.56
N TYR A 233 -7.88 3.61 28.33
CA TYR A 233 -9.27 3.29 28.68
C TYR A 233 -9.79 2.06 27.93
N ALA A 234 -9.57 1.97 26.62
CA ALA A 234 -10.02 0.86 25.78
C ALA A 234 -9.41 -0.47 26.27
N ALA A 235 -8.11 -0.47 26.58
CA ALA A 235 -7.42 -1.63 27.12
C ALA A 235 -8.02 -2.11 28.46
N LYS A 236 -8.25 -1.18 29.40
CA LYS A 236 -8.85 -1.49 30.71
C LYS A 236 -10.28 -2.01 30.58
N PHE A 237 -11.08 -1.38 29.71
CA PHE A 237 -12.47 -1.78 29.51
C PHE A 237 -12.57 -3.20 28.92
N LEU A 238 -11.78 -3.50 27.89
CA LEU A 238 -11.76 -4.81 27.27
C LEU A 238 -11.26 -5.88 28.24
N GLN A 239 -10.19 -5.60 28.99
CA GLN A 239 -9.69 -6.52 30.02
C GLN A 239 -10.78 -6.89 31.04
N ASN A 240 -11.51 -5.91 31.57
CA ASN A 240 -12.60 -6.16 32.50
C ASN A 240 -13.74 -6.98 31.86
N SER A 241 -14.02 -6.74 30.58
CA SER A 241 -15.05 -7.49 29.85
C SER A 241 -14.67 -8.95 29.66
N LEU A 242 -13.38 -9.24 29.39
CA LEU A 242 -12.87 -10.60 29.19
C LEU A 242 -12.81 -11.43 30.48
N VAL A 243 -12.58 -10.81 31.63
CA VAL A 243 -12.63 -11.50 32.93
C VAL A 243 -14.03 -12.03 33.25
N ASN A 244 -15.07 -11.39 32.72
CA ASN A 244 -16.47 -11.74 32.95
C ASN A 244 -17.08 -12.61 31.84
N ARG A 245 -16.27 -13.10 30.90
CA ARG A 245 -16.68 -13.93 29.74
C ARG A 245 -16.64 -15.41 30.10
#